data_AF-A0A4P2PXD3-F1
#
_entry.id   AF-A0A4P2PXD3-F1
#
_cell.length_a   1.000
_cell.length_b   1.000
_cell.length_c   1.000
_cell.angle_alpha   90.00
_cell.angle_beta   90.00
_cell.angle_gamma   90.00
#
_symmetry.space_group_name_H-M   'P 1'
#
loop_
_entity.id
_entity.type
_entity.pdbx_description
1 polymer ?
#
loop_
_entity_poly.entity_id
_entity_poly.type
_entity_poly.pdbx_seq_one_letter_code
_entity_poly.pdbx_strand_id
1 'polypeptide(L)'
;MHECWSCEGDDWNGGYGRRALGRWGHEGDGAGDADGHELVDLNFTDVELRHWVDADGQVAPGISTRTAMHEVCFTRASTEMDPFRSEHEGYMGNYGNTVDRWYHRAALVMWPRARRFVIRAKVSPSWAVDELASRVEAGATDEARDRAKELLPFWRRVAPNEASEAFVRDLLSVAVALDDGELAFGLLSPLGPHRLSPRTTPAFVTLVQHYGLSWSQRLFSAWQADARHDTPPWRSLLPHLCEALWAGGEHGEALAMWLLSREVASFQQRHAGACSLPQALGEVGLDRLLDDLVALLETAAVIRAPAVRDDLIAFLTAPETALPLMTAGALLRRCREGRAPAAVRALGLQPLYRRVVELLERAVAARPRSPEDWSIEPPSGCTCPLCRELSEFLRDRSRIQLAWPLAKARRSHIHGVIDLNRLPVAHTTLRRGSPYTLVLTKQEALFERDAALRAQQKALLGWLEEQRSAFSEIRPSIAPS
;
A
#
# COMPACT_ATOMS: atom_id res chain seq x y z
N MET A 1 24.71 -14.55 -24.75
CA MET A 1 24.21 -13.86 -25.95
C MET A 1 23.20 -14.76 -26.60
N HIS A 2 22.12 -14.19 -27.10
CA HIS A 2 21.01 -14.89 -27.74
C HIS A 2 20.75 -14.21 -29.07
N GLU A 3 20.71 -14.98 -30.14
CA GLU A 3 20.38 -14.51 -31.48
C GLU A 3 19.25 -15.36 -32.03
N CYS A 4 18.29 -14.71 -32.68
CA CYS A 4 17.25 -15.38 -33.45
C CYS A 4 17.47 -15.04 -34.92
N TRP A 5 17.55 -16.08 -35.74
CA TRP A 5 17.81 -15.99 -37.17
C TRP A 5 16.63 -16.55 -37.93
N SER A 6 16.30 -15.94 -39.05
CA SER A 6 15.56 -16.61 -40.12
C SER A 6 16.48 -17.63 -40.78
N CYS A 7 15.95 -18.80 -41.13
CA CYS A 7 16.74 -19.86 -41.73
C CYS A 7 16.01 -20.54 -42.89
N GLU A 8 16.78 -21.12 -43.79
CA GLU A 8 16.27 -22.01 -44.84
C GLU A 8 16.59 -23.46 -44.46
N GLY A 9 15.65 -24.37 -44.75
CA GLY A 9 15.84 -25.80 -44.57
C GLY A 9 16.19 -26.47 -45.89
N ASP A 10 17.10 -27.44 -45.85
CA ASP A 10 17.48 -28.35 -46.97
C ASP A 10 16.34 -29.31 -47.41
N ASP A 11 15.07 -28.95 -47.22
CA ASP A 11 13.91 -29.78 -47.53
C ASP A 11 13.39 -29.58 -48.96
N TRP A 12 14.30 -29.47 -49.93
CA TRP A 12 13.97 -29.55 -51.35
C TRP A 12 14.89 -30.50 -52.11
N ASN A 13 14.72 -31.80 -51.89
CA ASN A 13 15.11 -32.79 -52.89
C ASN A 13 14.08 -33.93 -53.03
N GLY A 14 13.49 -34.05 -54.22
CA GLY A 14 12.94 -35.32 -54.70
C GLY A 14 11.47 -35.33 -55.11
N GLY A 15 11.17 -34.83 -56.31
CA GLY A 15 9.93 -35.12 -57.00
C GLY A 15 9.75 -36.60 -57.39
N TYR A 16 8.49 -36.93 -57.67
CA TYR A 16 8.00 -38.06 -58.48
C TYR A 16 8.23 -39.51 -57.98
N GLY A 17 7.29 -39.97 -57.16
CA GLY A 17 6.51 -41.21 -57.38
C GLY A 17 7.23 -42.53 -57.68
N ARG A 18 7.28 -43.43 -56.68
CA ARG A 18 6.82 -44.82 -56.81
C ARG A 18 6.65 -45.49 -55.43
N ARG A 19 5.54 -46.21 -55.31
CA ARG A 19 5.11 -47.03 -54.17
C ARG A 19 6.16 -48.08 -53.79
N ALA A 20 6.44 -48.22 -52.49
CA ALA A 20 6.78 -49.49 -51.87
C ALA A 20 6.35 -49.45 -50.39
N LEU A 21 5.74 -50.56 -49.96
CA LEU A 21 5.01 -50.72 -48.71
C LEU A 21 5.91 -50.79 -47.47
N GLY A 22 5.45 -50.10 -46.42
CA GLY A 22 5.34 -50.64 -45.06
C GLY A 22 6.62 -50.79 -44.23
N ARG A 23 6.69 -50.05 -43.11
CA ARG A 23 6.89 -50.58 -41.75
C ARG A 23 6.93 -49.42 -40.75
N TRP A 24 6.05 -49.46 -39.76
CA TRP A 24 6.01 -48.53 -38.64
C TRP A 24 7.24 -48.72 -37.75
N GLY A 25 7.86 -47.63 -37.32
CA GLY A 25 8.99 -47.64 -36.39
C GLY A 25 9.25 -46.27 -35.79
N HIS A 26 8.67 -46.04 -34.60
CA HIS A 26 9.19 -45.17 -33.53
C HIS A 26 9.54 -43.71 -33.90
N GLU A 27 8.56 -42.80 -33.75
CA GLU A 27 8.84 -41.40 -33.45
C GLU A 27 9.41 -41.33 -32.03
N GLY A 28 10.74 -41.38 -31.94
CA GLY A 28 11.45 -40.75 -30.84
C GLY A 28 11.72 -39.32 -31.27
N ASP A 29 11.16 -38.35 -30.55
CA ASP A 29 11.54 -36.94 -30.60
C ASP A 29 13.03 -36.81 -30.27
N GLY A 30 13.87 -37.04 -31.28
CA GLY A 30 15.25 -36.64 -31.28
C GLY A 30 15.26 -35.14 -31.55
N ALA A 31 15.74 -34.37 -30.58
CA ALA A 31 16.27 -33.04 -30.83
C ALA A 31 17.25 -33.16 -32.01
N GLY A 32 16.77 -32.84 -33.22
CA GLY A 32 17.60 -32.81 -34.40
C GLY A 32 18.65 -31.72 -34.17
N ASP A 33 19.91 -32.09 -34.37
CA ASP A 33 21.01 -31.12 -34.44
C ASP A 33 20.59 -29.99 -35.37
N ALA A 34 20.33 -28.81 -34.81
CA ALA A 34 20.02 -27.57 -35.53
C ALA A 34 21.26 -27.00 -36.27
N ASP A 35 22.20 -27.88 -36.63
CA ASP A 35 23.48 -27.56 -37.29
C ASP A 35 23.37 -27.61 -38.82
N GLY A 36 22.19 -28.00 -39.35
CA GLY A 36 21.92 -28.13 -40.79
C GLY A 36 21.10 -27.00 -41.43
N HIS A 37 20.71 -25.96 -40.69
CA HIS A 37 19.91 -24.86 -41.24
C HIS A 37 20.80 -23.68 -41.66
N GLU A 38 20.70 -23.27 -42.92
CA GLU A 38 21.43 -22.10 -43.41
C GLU A 38 20.81 -20.83 -42.82
N LEU A 39 21.62 -20.05 -42.10
CA LEU A 39 21.19 -18.79 -41.49
C LEU A 39 21.10 -17.72 -42.59
N VAL A 40 19.93 -17.09 -42.73
CA VAL A 40 19.68 -16.07 -43.75
C VAL A 40 19.79 -14.67 -43.14
N ASP A 41 18.80 -14.29 -42.33
CA ASP A 41 18.68 -12.94 -41.77
C ASP A 41 18.68 -12.99 -40.25
N LEU A 42 19.47 -12.12 -39.63
CA LEU A 42 19.45 -11.93 -38.18
C LEU A 42 18.22 -11.09 -37.81
N ASN A 43 17.25 -11.72 -37.13
CA ASN A 43 16.01 -11.06 -36.72
C ASN A 43 16.24 -10.17 -35.50
N PHE A 44 16.88 -10.73 -34.45
CA PHE A 44 17.27 -9.96 -33.28
C PHE A 44 18.47 -10.57 -32.55
N THR A 45 19.14 -9.72 -31.77
CA THR A 45 20.21 -10.11 -30.86
C THR A 45 19.95 -9.50 -29.48
N ASP A 46 20.10 -10.31 -28.45
CA ASP A 46 20.10 -9.87 -27.05
C ASP A 46 21.38 -10.31 -26.33
N VAL A 47 21.90 -9.43 -25.48
CA VAL A 47 23.12 -9.67 -24.71
C VAL A 47 22.86 -9.39 -23.24
N GLU A 48 23.05 -10.43 -22.44
CA GLU A 48 22.98 -10.36 -20.98
C GLU A 48 24.35 -10.69 -20.34
N LEU A 49 24.74 -9.89 -19.34
CA LEU A 49 25.96 -10.09 -18.55
C LEU A 49 25.58 -10.68 -17.18
N ARG A 50 25.89 -11.97 -16.98
CA ARG A 50 25.44 -12.73 -15.80
C ARG A 50 26.54 -13.02 -14.77
N HIS A 51 27.74 -13.39 -15.21
CA HIS A 51 28.84 -13.79 -14.34
C HIS A 51 29.94 -12.73 -14.33
N TRP A 52 30.11 -12.07 -13.20
CA TRP A 52 31.05 -10.97 -13.04
C TRP A 52 32.20 -11.41 -12.14
N VAL A 53 33.42 -11.16 -12.60
CA VAL A 53 34.64 -11.31 -11.81
C VAL A 53 35.44 -10.03 -11.87
N ASP A 54 36.15 -9.71 -10.79
CA ASP A 54 37.10 -8.60 -10.76
C ASP A 54 38.44 -8.98 -11.40
N ALA A 55 39.39 -8.04 -11.39
CA ALA A 55 40.72 -8.24 -11.96
C ALA A 55 41.54 -9.32 -11.24
N ASP A 56 41.17 -9.66 -10.00
CA ASP A 56 41.81 -10.69 -9.18
C ASP A 56 41.08 -12.05 -9.29
N GLY A 57 40.05 -12.13 -10.16
CA GLY A 57 39.26 -13.33 -10.41
C GLY A 57 38.21 -13.63 -9.34
N GLN A 58 37.97 -12.71 -8.40
CA GLN A 58 36.94 -12.87 -7.37
C GLN A 58 35.57 -12.46 -7.91
N VAL A 59 34.52 -13.09 -7.39
CA VAL A 59 33.13 -12.77 -7.77
C VAL A 59 32.83 -11.31 -7.45
N ALA A 60 32.40 -10.55 -8.46
CA ALA A 60 32.06 -9.14 -8.33
C ALA A 60 30.54 -8.91 -8.45
N PRO A 61 29.97 -7.91 -7.75
CA PRO A 61 28.58 -7.52 -7.97
C PRO A 61 28.40 -6.99 -9.41
N GLY A 62 27.45 -7.55 -10.13
CA GLY A 62 27.23 -7.25 -11.55
C GLY A 62 26.74 -5.83 -11.79
N ILE A 63 27.35 -5.12 -12.75
CA ILE A 63 27.13 -3.68 -12.97
C ILE A 63 25.90 -3.39 -13.85
N SER A 64 25.56 -4.32 -14.72
CA SER A 64 24.33 -4.30 -15.50
C SER A 64 24.01 -5.72 -15.94
N THR A 65 22.73 -6.07 -15.99
CA THR A 65 22.30 -7.33 -16.58
C THR A 65 22.18 -7.24 -18.10
N ARG A 66 21.95 -6.04 -18.67
CA ARG A 66 21.75 -5.84 -20.11
C ARG A 66 22.69 -4.77 -20.67
N THR A 67 23.02 -4.91 -21.94
CA THR A 67 23.91 -3.99 -22.66
C THR A 67 23.30 -3.68 -24.03
N ALA A 68 23.34 -2.41 -24.44
CA ALA A 68 22.86 -2.05 -25.77
C ALA A 68 23.88 -2.49 -26.82
N MET A 69 23.42 -2.93 -28.00
CA MET A 69 24.33 -3.47 -29.03
C MET A 69 25.41 -2.47 -29.48
N HIS A 70 25.12 -1.16 -29.43
CA HIS A 70 26.10 -0.12 -29.75
C HIS A 70 27.21 0.07 -28.69
N GLU A 71 27.07 -0.55 -27.51
CA GLU A 71 28.09 -0.58 -26.45
C GLU A 71 28.99 -1.84 -26.54
N VAL A 72 28.66 -2.78 -27.44
CA VAL A 72 29.35 -4.06 -27.58
C VAL A 72 30.34 -3.99 -28.74
N CYS A 73 31.58 -4.39 -28.49
CA CYS A 73 32.59 -4.59 -29.51
C CYS A 73 32.96 -6.07 -29.57
N PHE A 74 32.83 -6.68 -30.75
CA PHE A 74 33.17 -8.07 -30.98
C PHE A 74 34.59 -8.19 -31.52
N THR A 75 35.41 -9.01 -30.86
CA THR A 75 36.70 -9.44 -31.44
C THR A 75 36.53 -10.51 -32.51
N ARG A 76 35.37 -11.19 -32.52
CA ARG A 76 34.97 -12.24 -33.47
C ARG A 76 33.45 -12.26 -33.65
N ALA A 77 32.95 -12.42 -34.87
CA ALA A 77 31.51 -12.51 -35.12
C ALA A 77 30.90 -13.77 -34.45
N SER A 78 29.65 -13.68 -34.01
CA SER A 78 28.97 -14.82 -33.37
C SER A 78 28.79 -16.00 -34.31
N THR A 79 28.55 -15.74 -35.60
CA THR A 79 28.40 -16.76 -36.65
C THR A 79 29.67 -17.59 -36.89
N GLU A 80 30.82 -17.12 -36.40
CA GLU A 80 32.08 -17.86 -36.45
C GLU A 80 32.34 -18.72 -35.20
N MET A 81 31.41 -18.71 -34.24
CA MET A 81 31.49 -19.50 -33.01
C MET A 81 30.41 -20.57 -33.01
N ASP A 82 30.73 -21.72 -32.44
CA ASP A 82 29.73 -22.77 -32.24
C ASP A 82 28.77 -22.32 -31.12
N PRO A 83 27.44 -22.36 -31.36
CA PRO A 83 26.47 -22.08 -30.30
C PRO A 83 26.53 -23.19 -29.25
N PHE A 84 26.42 -22.84 -27.95
CA PHE A 84 26.38 -23.86 -26.91
C PHE A 84 24.99 -24.51 -26.81
N ARG A 85 23.97 -23.83 -27.33
CA ARG A 85 22.59 -24.33 -27.46
C ARG A 85 21.98 -23.72 -28.72
N SER A 86 21.20 -24.50 -29.44
CA SER A 86 20.40 -24.02 -30.56
C SER A 86 19.04 -24.71 -30.55
N GLU A 87 18.00 -23.97 -30.91
CA GLU A 87 16.62 -24.44 -31.03
C GLU A 87 16.06 -23.98 -32.37
N HIS A 88 15.44 -24.90 -33.11
CA HIS A 88 14.81 -24.61 -34.40
C HIS A 88 13.29 -24.66 -34.24
N GLU A 89 12.62 -23.66 -34.80
CA GLU A 89 11.18 -23.58 -34.92
C GLU A 89 10.80 -23.52 -36.41
N GLY A 90 10.08 -24.54 -36.88
CA GLY A 90 9.68 -24.65 -38.28
C GLY A 90 8.54 -23.70 -38.64
N TYR A 91 8.16 -23.70 -39.93
CA TYR A 91 7.18 -22.79 -40.51
C TYR A 91 5.82 -22.81 -39.77
N MET A 92 5.52 -21.72 -39.06
CA MET A 92 4.27 -21.54 -38.31
C MET A 92 3.23 -20.70 -39.08
N GLY A 93 3.16 -20.84 -40.41
CA GLY A 93 2.16 -20.20 -41.26
C GLY A 93 2.46 -18.71 -41.56
N ASN A 94 2.47 -17.83 -40.58
CA ASN A 94 2.76 -16.39 -40.77
C ASN A 94 4.21 -16.00 -40.47
N TYR A 95 4.99 -16.90 -39.87
CA TYR A 95 6.42 -16.74 -39.65
C TYR A 95 7.20 -17.84 -40.40
N GLY A 96 8.32 -17.45 -41.01
CA GLY A 96 9.27 -18.37 -41.63
C GLY A 96 9.98 -19.25 -40.60
N ASN A 97 10.78 -20.23 -41.05
CA ASN A 97 11.59 -21.04 -40.14
C ASN A 97 12.58 -20.14 -39.39
N THR A 98 12.69 -20.32 -38.07
CA THR A 98 13.64 -19.58 -37.24
C THR A 98 14.54 -20.51 -36.45
N VAL A 99 15.78 -20.09 -36.22
CA VAL A 99 16.71 -20.75 -35.31
C VAL A 99 17.14 -19.76 -34.24
N ASP A 100 16.90 -20.12 -32.99
CA ASP A 100 17.51 -19.48 -31.84
C ASP A 100 18.88 -20.11 -31.57
N ARG A 101 19.88 -19.27 -31.36
CA ARG A 101 21.25 -19.65 -30.97
C ARG A 101 21.66 -18.92 -29.71
N TRP A 102 22.17 -19.66 -28.74
CA TRP A 102 22.75 -19.10 -27.53
C TRP A 102 24.26 -19.34 -27.49
N TYR A 103 24.99 -18.28 -27.14
CA TYR A 103 26.46 -18.26 -27.05
C TYR A 103 26.91 -17.84 -25.66
N HIS A 104 27.87 -18.60 -25.08
CA HIS A 104 28.60 -18.23 -23.88
C HIS A 104 29.87 -17.50 -24.30
N ARG A 105 30.05 -16.26 -23.82
CA ARG A 105 31.23 -15.44 -24.14
C ARG A 105 31.76 -14.79 -22.88
N ALA A 106 33.08 -14.71 -22.78
CA ALA A 106 33.73 -13.79 -21.85
C ALA A 106 33.69 -12.38 -22.45
N ALA A 107 33.45 -11.38 -21.62
CA ALA A 107 33.47 -9.98 -22.01
C ALA A 107 34.37 -9.18 -21.07
N LEU A 108 35.18 -8.28 -21.63
CA LEU A 108 35.91 -7.29 -20.85
C LEU A 108 35.07 -6.01 -20.78
N VAL A 109 34.60 -5.65 -19.59
CA VAL A 109 33.81 -4.44 -19.39
C VAL A 109 34.72 -3.31 -18.96
N MET A 110 34.74 -2.22 -19.74
CA MET A 110 35.61 -1.07 -19.51
C MET A 110 34.81 0.23 -19.47
N TRP A 111 35.26 1.19 -18.67
CA TRP A 111 34.72 2.54 -18.65
C TRP A 111 35.81 3.56 -18.26
N PRO A 112 35.64 4.84 -18.62
CA PRO A 112 36.57 5.89 -18.21
C PRO A 112 36.70 5.96 -16.68
N ARG A 113 37.93 6.06 -16.15
CA ARG A 113 38.18 6.15 -14.70
C ARG A 113 37.37 7.27 -14.04
N ALA A 114 37.21 8.39 -14.73
CA ALA A 114 36.41 9.54 -14.26
C ALA A 114 34.93 9.19 -13.97
N ARG A 115 34.37 8.15 -14.59
CA ARG A 115 32.98 7.71 -14.39
C ARG A 115 32.83 6.56 -13.39
N ARG A 116 33.93 6.09 -12.78
CA ARG A 116 33.93 4.92 -11.88
C ARG A 116 32.93 5.07 -10.73
N PHE A 117 32.86 6.26 -10.12
CA PHE A 117 31.95 6.53 -9.02
C PHE A 117 30.49 6.36 -9.44
N VAL A 118 30.04 7.11 -10.45
CA VAL A 118 28.66 7.07 -10.96
C VAL A 118 28.25 5.67 -11.44
N ILE A 119 29.15 4.96 -12.14
CA ILE A 119 28.84 3.62 -12.66
C ILE A 119 28.62 2.65 -11.50
N ARG A 120 29.50 2.62 -10.51
CA ARG A 120 29.34 1.75 -9.34
C ARG A 120 28.15 2.15 -8.48
N ALA A 121 27.90 3.45 -8.31
CA ALA A 121 26.78 3.95 -7.52
C ALA A 121 25.40 3.59 -8.10
N LYS A 122 25.29 3.45 -9.43
CA LYS A 122 24.06 2.96 -10.09
C LYS A 122 23.74 1.51 -9.74
N VAL A 123 24.76 0.73 -9.37
CA VAL A 123 24.68 -0.70 -9.09
C VAL A 123 24.49 -0.93 -7.61
N SER A 124 25.28 -0.23 -6.81
CA SER A 124 25.28 -0.33 -5.36
C SER A 124 25.19 1.08 -4.77
N PRO A 125 23.95 1.53 -4.46
CA PRO A 125 23.74 2.76 -3.70
C PRO A 125 24.42 2.71 -2.33
N SER A 126 24.44 1.54 -1.67
CA SER A 126 25.15 1.31 -0.41
C SER A 126 26.64 1.63 -0.51
N TRP A 127 27.33 1.08 -1.51
CA TRP A 127 28.75 1.40 -1.73
C TRP A 127 29.00 2.89 -1.95
N ALA A 128 28.09 3.58 -2.66
CA ALA A 128 28.23 5.02 -2.88
C ALA A 128 28.12 5.79 -1.57
N VAL A 129 27.21 5.40 -0.67
CA VAL A 129 27.07 6.01 0.66
C VAL A 129 28.28 5.72 1.53
N ASP A 130 28.81 4.50 1.51
CA ASP A 130 30.03 4.13 2.24
C ASP A 130 31.24 4.98 1.78
N GLU A 131 31.36 5.20 0.47
CA GLU A 131 32.41 6.04 -0.11
C GLU A 131 32.25 7.52 0.32
N LEU A 132 31.03 8.03 0.38
CA LEU A 132 30.75 9.38 0.89
C LEU A 132 31.10 9.49 2.38
N ALA A 133 30.70 8.49 3.18
CA ALA A 133 31.01 8.43 4.61
C ALA A 133 32.52 8.42 4.85
N SER A 134 33.27 7.56 4.14
CA SER A 134 34.73 7.48 4.25
C SER A 134 35.42 8.81 3.91
N ARG A 135 34.93 9.56 2.91
CA ARG A 135 35.48 10.88 2.55
C ARG A 135 35.22 11.93 3.61
N VAL A 136 34.02 11.93 4.17
CA VAL A 136 33.66 12.80 5.30
C VAL A 136 34.53 12.49 6.51
N GLU A 137 34.72 11.21 6.86
CA GLU A 137 35.60 10.78 7.96
C GLU A 137 37.05 11.19 7.75
N ALA A 138 37.52 11.21 6.50
CA ALA A 138 38.85 11.69 6.12
C ALA A 138 38.97 13.23 6.10
N GLY A 139 37.90 13.98 6.40
CA GLY A 139 37.85 15.44 6.36
C GLY A 139 37.71 16.05 4.96
N ALA A 140 37.48 15.23 3.93
CA ALA A 140 37.32 15.65 2.53
C ALA A 140 35.85 15.96 2.20
N THR A 141 35.19 16.79 3.00
CA THR A 141 33.75 17.08 2.89
C THR A 141 33.37 17.70 1.55
N ASP A 142 34.20 18.59 0.99
CA ASP A 142 33.93 19.21 -0.32
C ASP A 142 33.96 18.20 -1.46
N GLU A 143 34.90 17.25 -1.44
CA GLU A 143 34.90 16.14 -2.40
C GLU A 143 33.67 15.25 -2.22
N ALA A 144 33.26 14.98 -0.98
CA ALA A 144 32.04 14.22 -0.71
C ALA A 144 30.80 14.94 -1.26
N ARG A 145 30.70 16.27 -1.11
CA ARG A 145 29.61 17.07 -1.71
C ARG A 145 29.60 16.97 -3.22
N ASP A 146 30.76 17.07 -3.87
CA ASP A 146 30.85 16.96 -5.32
C ASP A 146 30.45 15.58 -5.82
N ARG A 147 30.85 14.52 -5.11
CA ARG A 147 30.40 13.15 -5.42
C ARG A 147 28.90 12.98 -5.16
N ALA A 148 28.35 13.54 -4.08
CA ALA A 148 26.93 13.51 -3.82
C ALA A 148 26.11 14.21 -4.92
N LYS A 149 26.60 15.34 -5.47
CA LYS A 149 25.97 16.02 -6.63
C LYS A 149 25.90 15.10 -7.86
N GLU A 150 26.93 14.30 -8.11
CA GLU A 150 26.94 13.35 -9.23
C GLU A 150 25.88 12.25 -9.10
N LEU A 151 25.39 11.95 -7.89
CA LEU A 151 24.33 10.96 -7.66
C LEU A 151 22.95 11.45 -8.09
N LEU A 152 22.64 12.73 -7.85
CA LEU A 152 21.29 13.29 -7.98
C LEU A 152 20.57 12.97 -9.32
N PRO A 153 21.22 13.03 -10.50
CA PRO A 153 20.55 12.78 -11.78
C PRO A 153 19.94 11.38 -11.95
N PHE A 154 20.40 10.38 -11.18
CA PHE A 154 19.89 9.01 -11.25
C PHE A 154 19.43 8.46 -9.90
N TRP A 155 19.72 9.14 -8.79
CA TRP A 155 19.45 8.68 -7.43
C TRP A 155 18.01 8.22 -7.22
N ARG A 156 17.03 8.99 -7.73
CA ARG A 156 15.60 8.68 -7.63
C ARG A 156 15.20 7.32 -8.21
N ARG A 157 15.97 6.77 -9.14
CA ARG A 157 15.71 5.46 -9.76
C ARG A 157 16.41 4.31 -9.05
N VAL A 158 17.50 4.57 -8.33
CA VAL A 158 18.38 3.52 -7.78
C VAL A 158 18.25 3.40 -6.26
N ALA A 159 18.22 4.51 -5.53
CA ALA A 159 18.20 4.51 -4.07
C ALA A 159 16.98 3.79 -3.46
N PRO A 160 15.75 3.91 -4.01
CA PRO A 160 14.59 3.20 -3.47
C PRO A 160 14.70 1.68 -3.55
N ASN A 161 15.51 1.15 -4.48
CA ASN A 161 15.68 -0.29 -4.67
C ASN A 161 16.63 -0.92 -3.66
N GLU A 162 17.41 -0.11 -2.94
CA GLU A 162 18.24 -0.58 -1.84
C GLU A 162 17.37 -0.71 -0.59
N ALA A 163 17.14 -1.95 -0.14
CA ALA A 163 16.24 -2.26 0.97
C ALA A 163 16.92 -2.21 2.34
N SER A 164 18.25 -2.17 2.39
CA SER A 164 19.02 -2.22 3.63
C SER A 164 18.66 -1.08 4.61
N GLU A 165 18.44 -1.42 5.88
CA GLU A 165 18.31 -0.42 6.96
C GLU A 165 19.64 0.29 7.24
N ALA A 166 20.77 -0.42 7.10
CA ALA A 166 22.10 0.16 7.29
C ALA A 166 22.34 1.27 6.26
N PHE A 167 21.95 1.04 5.00
CA PHE A 167 22.00 2.05 3.95
C PHE A 167 21.25 3.33 4.34
N VAL A 168 20.02 3.22 4.85
CA VAL A 168 19.21 4.39 5.25
C VAL A 168 19.85 5.12 6.41
N ARG A 169 20.31 4.38 7.43
CA ARG A 169 21.01 4.96 8.59
C ARG A 169 22.27 5.72 8.15
N ASP A 170 23.09 5.10 7.31
CA ASP A 170 24.38 5.67 6.90
C ASP A 170 24.15 6.86 5.96
N LEU A 171 23.12 6.81 5.11
CA LEU A 171 22.71 7.94 4.28
C LEU A 171 22.23 9.12 5.12
N LEU A 172 21.47 8.90 6.20
CA LEU A 172 21.05 9.95 7.13
C LEU A 172 22.28 10.60 7.79
N SER A 173 23.24 9.80 8.27
CA SER A 173 24.48 10.31 8.87
C SER A 173 25.32 11.09 7.87
N VAL A 174 25.48 10.59 6.64
CA VAL A 174 26.18 11.30 5.55
C VAL A 174 25.46 12.60 5.22
N ALA A 175 24.13 12.60 5.13
CA ALA A 175 23.36 13.80 4.83
C ALA A 175 23.55 14.90 5.87
N VAL A 176 23.71 14.57 7.16
CA VAL A 176 24.10 15.53 8.19
C VAL A 176 25.53 16.03 7.98
N ALA A 177 26.46 15.10 7.78
CA ALA A 177 27.89 15.44 7.73
C ALA A 177 28.32 16.18 6.45
N LEU A 178 27.53 16.08 5.37
CA LEU A 178 27.70 16.92 4.19
C LEU A 178 27.40 18.40 4.48
N ASP A 179 26.64 18.73 5.53
CA ASP A 179 26.28 20.10 5.92
C ASP A 179 25.81 20.95 4.73
N ASP A 180 24.91 20.38 3.92
CA ASP A 180 24.31 21.00 2.74
C ASP A 180 22.85 20.55 2.65
N GLY A 181 21.93 21.45 2.99
CA GLY A 181 20.51 21.13 3.09
C GLY A 181 19.87 20.75 1.75
N GLU A 182 20.34 21.29 0.62
CA GLU A 182 19.79 20.93 -0.68
C GLU A 182 20.29 19.57 -1.15
N LEU A 183 21.57 19.25 -0.89
CA LEU A 183 22.09 17.91 -1.16
C LEU A 183 21.43 16.86 -0.27
N ALA A 184 21.31 17.12 1.03
CA ALA A 184 20.60 16.24 1.96
C ALA A 184 19.15 15.99 1.49
N PHE A 185 18.45 17.05 1.08
CA PHE A 185 17.09 16.94 0.56
C PHE A 185 17.04 16.13 -0.75
N GLY A 186 17.96 16.37 -1.69
CA GLY A 186 18.02 15.63 -2.96
C GLY A 186 18.32 14.14 -2.78
N LEU A 187 19.10 13.79 -1.75
CA LEU A 187 19.44 12.41 -1.40
C LEU A 187 18.30 11.68 -0.66
N LEU A 188 17.53 12.38 0.18
CA LEU A 188 16.51 11.77 1.04
C LEU A 188 15.08 11.86 0.49
N SER A 189 14.76 12.87 -0.33
CA SER A 189 13.42 13.03 -0.92
C SER A 189 12.97 11.89 -1.83
N PRO A 190 13.86 11.11 -2.49
CA PRO A 190 13.44 9.92 -3.22
C PRO A 190 13.12 8.70 -2.34
N LEU A 191 13.46 8.75 -1.05
CA LEU A 191 13.03 7.75 -0.07
C LEU A 191 11.62 8.09 0.44
N GLY A 192 11.08 7.27 1.33
CA GLY A 192 9.80 7.53 1.98
C GLY A 192 9.86 7.36 3.50
N PRO A 193 8.86 7.88 4.24
CA PRO A 193 8.80 7.83 5.70
C PRO A 193 8.66 6.40 6.22
N HIS A 194 8.14 5.47 5.42
CA HIS A 194 8.09 4.04 5.75
C HIS A 194 9.48 3.41 5.95
N ARG A 195 10.56 4.09 5.54
CA ARG A 195 11.95 3.66 5.77
C ARG A 195 12.48 4.06 7.15
N LEU A 196 11.73 4.86 7.91
CA LEU A 196 12.09 5.24 9.27
C LEU A 196 11.69 4.12 10.24
N SER A 197 12.68 3.38 10.71
CA SER A 197 12.54 2.33 11.72
C SER A 197 13.23 2.74 13.03
N PRO A 198 13.01 2.03 14.15
CA PRO A 198 13.66 2.36 15.43
C PRO A 198 15.18 2.47 15.38
N ARG A 199 15.83 1.82 14.40
CA ARG A 199 17.29 1.87 14.21
C ARG A 199 17.76 3.10 13.42
N THR A 200 16.93 3.64 12.53
CA THR A 200 17.27 4.81 11.72
C THR A 200 16.78 6.11 12.35
N THR A 201 15.74 6.04 13.20
CA THR A 201 15.12 7.21 13.84
C THR A 201 16.11 8.11 14.59
N PRO A 202 17.10 7.60 15.37
CA PRO A 202 18.06 8.48 16.03
C PRO A 202 18.86 9.35 15.05
N ALA A 203 19.33 8.78 13.94
CA ALA A 203 20.04 9.53 12.90
C ALA A 203 19.11 10.56 12.22
N PHE A 204 17.84 10.22 12.03
CA PHE A 204 16.84 11.15 11.52
C PHE A 204 16.59 12.32 12.48
N VAL A 205 16.51 12.06 13.80
CA VAL A 205 16.35 13.11 14.82
C VAL A 205 17.54 14.06 14.79
N THR A 206 18.79 13.55 14.71
CA THR A 206 19.99 14.39 14.54
C THR A 206 19.86 15.29 13.32
N LEU A 207 19.37 14.73 12.21
CA LEU A 207 19.18 15.47 10.97
C LEU A 207 18.13 16.58 11.10
N VAL A 208 17.01 16.31 11.77
CA VAL A 208 15.97 17.30 12.07
C VAL A 208 16.51 18.45 12.93
N GLN A 209 17.37 18.16 13.92
CA GLN A 209 17.99 19.19 14.72
C GLN A 209 19.03 20.00 13.94
N HIS A 210 19.74 19.37 13.02
CA HIS A 210 20.78 20.02 12.20
C HIS A 210 20.20 21.01 11.18
N TYR A 211 19.20 20.57 10.40
CA TYR A 211 18.62 21.39 9.33
C TYR A 211 17.35 22.16 9.74
N GLY A 212 16.78 21.82 10.90
CA GLY A 212 15.64 22.50 11.48
C GLY A 212 14.27 22.12 10.90
N LEU A 213 13.25 22.79 11.42
CA LEU A 213 11.84 22.49 11.17
C LEU A 213 11.42 22.67 9.70
N SER A 214 11.78 23.80 9.08
CA SER A 214 11.33 24.15 7.73
C SER A 214 11.84 23.16 6.68
N TRP A 215 13.10 22.74 6.81
CA TRP A 215 13.69 21.70 5.98
C TRP A 215 12.95 20.37 6.15
N SER A 216 12.67 19.99 7.40
CA SER A 216 12.01 18.72 7.72
C SER A 216 10.57 18.67 7.20
N GLN A 217 9.83 19.77 7.31
CA GLN A 217 8.49 19.92 6.75
C GLN A 217 8.49 19.80 5.22
N ARG A 218 9.51 20.38 4.54
CA ARG A 218 9.68 20.25 3.09
C ARG A 218 9.90 18.79 2.69
N LEU A 219 10.72 18.04 3.44
CA LEU A 219 10.94 16.61 3.19
C LEU A 219 9.64 15.80 3.31
N PHE A 220 8.90 15.96 4.41
CA PHE A 220 7.63 15.26 4.59
C PHE A 220 6.54 15.67 3.60
N SER A 221 6.58 16.91 3.09
CA SER A 221 5.67 17.36 2.04
C SER A 221 6.02 16.74 0.69
N ALA A 222 7.31 16.60 0.37
CA ALA A 222 7.75 15.90 -0.83
C ALA A 222 7.38 14.42 -0.79
N TRP A 223 7.51 13.78 0.37
CA TRP A 223 7.09 12.39 0.56
C TRP A 223 5.59 12.21 0.37
N GLN A 224 4.77 13.12 0.89
CA GLN A 224 3.32 13.08 0.75
C GLN A 224 2.85 13.25 -0.70
N ALA A 225 3.58 14.02 -1.52
CA ALA A 225 3.22 14.26 -2.92
C ALA A 225 3.39 13.03 -3.83
N ASP A 226 4.18 12.03 -3.42
CA ASP A 226 4.42 10.80 -4.19
C ASP A 226 3.72 9.61 -3.50
N ALA A 227 2.60 9.16 -4.09
CA ALA A 227 1.76 8.10 -3.52
C ALA A 227 2.49 6.78 -3.24
N ARG A 228 3.64 6.54 -3.89
CA ARG A 228 4.47 5.35 -3.63
C ARG A 228 5.00 5.30 -2.21
N HIS A 229 5.14 6.44 -1.55
CA HIS A 229 5.69 6.52 -0.20
C HIS A 229 4.68 6.18 0.90
N ASP A 230 3.38 6.12 0.57
CA ASP A 230 2.31 5.68 1.47
C ASP A 230 2.10 4.15 1.44
N THR A 231 2.97 3.42 0.72
CA THR A 231 2.97 1.95 0.65
C THR A 231 4.35 1.41 1.05
N PRO A 232 4.47 0.68 2.18
CA PRO A 232 3.42 0.37 3.15
C PRO A 232 2.95 1.63 3.92
N PRO A 233 1.73 1.61 4.51
CA PRO A 233 1.22 2.72 5.30
C PRO A 233 2.17 3.02 6.47
N TRP A 234 2.71 4.24 6.52
CA TRP A 234 3.67 4.62 7.55
C TRP A 234 3.00 5.19 8.81
N ARG A 235 1.66 5.39 8.81
CA ARG A 235 0.94 5.96 9.96
C ARG A 235 1.09 5.13 11.24
N SER A 236 1.23 3.82 11.13
CA SER A 236 1.53 2.93 12.28
C SER A 236 2.90 3.20 12.91
N LEU A 237 3.83 3.82 12.18
CA LEU A 237 5.15 4.22 12.67
C LEU A 237 5.13 5.60 13.35
N LEU A 238 4.04 6.37 13.17
CA LEU A 238 3.92 7.73 13.67
C LEU A 238 4.13 7.85 15.19
N PRO A 239 3.56 6.98 16.06
CA PRO A 239 3.77 7.09 17.50
C PRO A 239 5.24 7.01 17.88
N HIS A 240 5.96 6.02 17.34
CA HIS A 240 7.36 5.79 17.64
C HIS A 240 8.27 6.91 17.09
N LEU A 241 8.01 7.35 15.85
CA LEU A 241 8.75 8.45 15.26
C LEU A 241 8.56 9.74 16.06
N CYS A 242 7.32 10.08 16.40
CA CYS A 242 7.00 11.27 17.18
C CYS A 242 7.55 11.20 18.61
N GLU A 243 7.62 10.02 19.23
CA GLU A 243 8.28 9.83 20.53
C GLU A 243 9.76 10.24 20.47
N ALA A 244 10.48 9.72 19.48
CA ALA A 244 11.89 10.01 19.31
C ALA A 244 12.15 11.48 18.91
N LEU A 245 11.31 12.04 18.04
CA LEU A 245 11.36 13.46 17.69
C LEU A 245 11.11 14.35 18.89
N TRP A 246 10.10 14.01 19.71
CA TRP A 246 9.78 14.76 20.93
C TRP A 246 10.89 14.73 21.96
N ALA A 247 11.58 13.59 22.11
CA ALA A 247 12.77 13.47 22.95
C ALA A 247 14.01 14.16 22.36
N GLY A 248 13.97 14.53 21.08
CA GLY A 248 15.11 14.96 20.29
C GLY A 248 15.48 16.44 20.37
N GLY A 249 14.68 17.29 21.02
CA GLY A 249 14.89 18.73 21.16
C GLY A 249 13.89 19.59 20.38
N GLU A 250 14.06 20.92 20.41
CA GLU A 250 13.06 21.92 19.97
C GLU A 250 12.52 21.68 18.54
N HIS A 251 13.40 21.46 17.55
CA HIS A 251 12.95 21.23 16.17
C HIS A 251 12.18 19.91 16.00
N GLY A 252 12.55 18.89 16.77
CA GLY A 252 11.88 17.60 16.83
C GLY A 252 10.50 17.70 17.47
N GLU A 253 10.36 18.40 18.60
CA GLU A 253 9.07 18.67 19.24
C GLU A 253 8.12 19.40 18.27
N ALA A 254 8.61 20.46 17.61
CA ALA A 254 7.83 21.22 16.64
C ALA A 254 7.44 20.37 15.42
N LEU A 255 8.34 19.51 14.93
CA LEU A 255 8.04 18.61 13.82
C LEU A 255 7.02 17.54 14.19
N ALA A 256 7.14 16.92 15.37
CA ALA A 256 6.20 15.91 15.85
C ALA A 256 4.79 16.50 16.03
N MET A 257 4.68 17.71 16.58
CA MET A 257 3.41 18.43 16.69
C MET A 257 2.80 18.74 15.31
N TRP A 258 3.64 19.21 14.37
CA TRP A 258 3.20 19.49 13.00
C TRP A 258 2.72 18.22 12.28
N LEU A 259 3.45 17.12 12.40
CA LEU A 259 3.10 15.82 11.81
C LEU A 259 1.76 15.33 12.35
N LEU A 260 1.59 15.31 13.68
CA LEU A 260 0.33 14.89 14.29
C LEU A 260 -0.85 15.76 13.81
N SER A 261 -0.72 17.09 13.88
CA SER A 261 -1.76 18.03 13.45
C SER A 261 -2.14 17.83 11.98
N ARG A 262 -1.14 17.64 11.12
CA ARG A 262 -1.34 17.38 9.69
C ARG A 262 -2.07 16.06 9.44
N GLU A 263 -1.66 14.98 10.12
CA GLU A 263 -2.29 13.67 9.93
C GLU A 263 -3.73 13.63 10.47
N VAL A 264 -4.01 14.32 11.59
CA VAL A 264 -5.37 14.51 12.10
C VAL A 264 -6.22 15.31 11.12
N ALA A 265 -5.71 16.43 10.59
CA ALA A 265 -6.44 17.21 9.59
C ALA A 265 -6.73 16.41 8.30
N SER A 266 -5.74 15.66 7.81
CA SER A 266 -5.91 14.75 6.66
C SER A 266 -6.94 13.67 6.93
N PHE A 267 -6.96 13.10 8.15
CA PHE A 267 -7.97 12.15 8.57
C PHE A 267 -9.36 12.78 8.57
N GLN A 268 -9.53 13.93 9.23
CA GLN A 268 -10.80 14.65 9.29
C GLN A 268 -11.31 14.99 7.89
N GLN A 269 -10.45 15.48 6.99
CA GLN A 269 -10.82 15.80 5.61
C GLN A 269 -11.30 14.58 4.82
N ARG A 270 -10.59 13.44 4.94
CA ARG A 270 -11.00 12.18 4.27
C ARG A 270 -12.32 11.64 4.81
N HIS A 271 -12.63 11.90 6.08
CA HIS A 271 -13.75 11.30 6.78
C HIS A 271 -14.93 12.25 7.05
N ALA A 272 -14.81 13.54 6.71
CA ALA A 272 -15.83 14.57 6.93
C ALA A 272 -17.21 14.23 6.35
N GLY A 273 -17.27 13.44 5.27
CA GLY A 273 -18.52 12.96 4.67
C GLY A 273 -18.76 11.44 4.82
N ALA A 274 -17.82 10.70 5.39
CA ALA A 274 -17.82 9.22 5.37
C ALA A 274 -18.06 8.57 6.74
N CYS A 275 -17.82 9.28 7.86
CA CYS A 275 -18.07 8.74 9.21
C CYS A 275 -19.53 8.37 9.47
N SER A 276 -20.47 8.86 8.66
CA SER A 276 -21.90 8.57 8.76
C SER A 276 -22.36 7.33 7.97
N LEU A 277 -21.46 6.64 7.25
CA LEU A 277 -21.78 5.47 6.42
C LEU A 277 -21.16 4.17 6.99
N PRO A 278 -21.74 3.60 8.07
CA PRO A 278 -21.24 2.38 8.72
C PRO A 278 -21.06 1.17 7.79
N GLN A 279 -21.69 1.17 6.62
CA GLN A 279 -21.90 -0.01 5.78
C GLN A 279 -21.06 -0.01 4.49
N ALA A 280 -20.34 1.08 4.19
CA ALA A 280 -19.47 1.18 3.02
C ALA A 280 -18.07 0.57 3.24
N LEU A 281 -17.65 0.42 4.50
CA LEU A 281 -16.37 -0.19 4.86
C LEU A 281 -16.57 -1.68 5.10
N GLY A 282 -15.91 -2.52 4.28
CA GLY A 282 -15.74 -3.94 4.61
C GLY A 282 -14.88 -4.13 5.86
N GLU A 283 -14.80 -5.35 6.37
CA GLU A 283 -14.03 -5.69 7.59
C GLU A 283 -12.58 -5.17 7.54
N VAL A 284 -11.88 -5.39 6.42
CA VAL A 284 -10.52 -4.89 6.18
C VAL A 284 -10.42 -3.36 6.23
N GLY A 285 -11.46 -2.65 5.77
CA GLY A 285 -11.52 -1.19 5.82
C GLY A 285 -11.75 -0.65 7.23
N LEU A 286 -12.52 -1.39 8.05
CA LEU A 286 -12.74 -1.05 9.45
C LEU A 286 -11.46 -1.24 10.28
N ASP A 287 -10.74 -2.35 10.11
CA ASP A 287 -9.49 -2.58 10.83
C ASP A 287 -8.47 -1.47 10.57
N ARG A 288 -8.27 -1.11 9.29
CA ARG A 288 -7.38 -0.01 8.91
C ARG A 288 -7.81 1.33 9.53
N LEU A 289 -9.11 1.62 9.57
CA LEU A 289 -9.64 2.83 10.20
C LEU A 289 -9.34 2.87 11.70
N LEU A 290 -9.53 1.74 12.40
CA LEU A 290 -9.27 1.63 13.83
C LEU A 290 -7.78 1.77 14.12
N ASP A 291 -6.92 1.11 13.35
CA ASP A 291 -5.46 1.19 13.53
C ASP A 291 -4.93 2.61 13.27
N ASP A 292 -5.45 3.28 12.24
CA ASP A 292 -5.15 4.68 11.96
C ASP A 292 -5.52 5.60 13.15
N LEU A 293 -6.72 5.43 13.71
CA LEU A 293 -7.18 6.21 14.87
C LEU A 293 -6.36 5.93 16.12
N VAL A 294 -6.03 4.65 16.37
CA VAL A 294 -5.19 4.26 17.50
C VAL A 294 -3.81 4.92 17.40
N ALA A 295 -3.18 4.88 16.23
CA ALA A 295 -1.88 5.51 16.02
C ALA A 295 -1.92 7.03 16.25
N LEU A 296 -2.97 7.73 15.82
CA LEU A 296 -3.13 9.17 16.08
C LEU A 296 -3.29 9.47 17.57
N LEU A 297 -4.10 8.68 18.29
CA LEU A 297 -4.35 8.84 19.72
C LEU A 297 -3.10 8.52 20.55
N GLU A 298 -2.36 7.46 20.20
CA GLU A 298 -1.08 7.12 20.83
C GLU A 298 -0.05 8.23 20.60
N THR A 299 0.07 8.71 19.35
CA THR A 299 0.96 9.82 19.03
C THR A 299 0.65 11.04 19.88
N ALA A 300 -0.63 11.43 19.98
CA ALA A 300 -1.04 12.57 20.79
C ALA A 300 -0.74 12.39 22.29
N ALA A 301 -0.85 11.17 22.82
CA ALA A 301 -0.49 10.86 24.20
C ALA A 301 1.02 10.96 24.43
N VAL A 302 1.81 10.37 23.53
CA VAL A 302 3.28 10.36 23.56
C VAL A 302 3.84 11.78 23.57
N ILE A 303 3.37 12.63 22.66
CA ILE A 303 3.87 14.00 22.53
C ILE A 303 3.12 15.00 23.41
N ARG A 304 2.23 14.53 24.30
CA ARG A 304 1.46 15.36 25.23
C ARG A 304 0.73 16.51 24.52
N ALA A 305 0.00 16.18 23.45
CA ALA A 305 -0.78 17.11 22.63
C ALA A 305 -2.29 17.00 22.90
N PRO A 306 -2.80 17.45 24.07
CA PRO A 306 -4.20 17.31 24.44
C PRO A 306 -5.12 18.08 23.49
N ALA A 307 -4.72 19.24 22.98
CA ALA A 307 -5.54 20.03 22.05
C ALA A 307 -5.85 19.24 20.76
N VAL A 308 -4.83 18.68 20.10
CA VAL A 308 -5.02 17.91 18.86
C VAL A 308 -5.81 16.62 19.12
N ARG A 309 -5.57 15.96 20.26
CA ARG A 309 -6.37 14.81 20.68
C ARG A 309 -7.85 15.19 20.87
N ASP A 310 -8.11 16.27 21.59
CA ASP A 310 -9.46 16.69 21.94
C ASP A 310 -10.22 17.16 20.70
N ASP A 311 -9.55 17.80 19.74
CA ASP A 311 -10.10 18.13 18.41
C ASP A 311 -10.48 16.86 17.63
N LEU A 312 -9.63 15.82 17.66
CA LEU A 312 -9.95 14.52 17.05
C LEU A 312 -11.15 13.87 17.74
N ILE A 313 -11.19 13.83 19.08
CA ILE A 313 -12.31 13.25 19.84
C ILE A 313 -13.61 14.04 19.58
N ALA A 314 -13.55 15.36 19.52
CA ALA A 314 -14.68 16.21 19.17
C ALA A 314 -15.20 15.88 17.77
N PHE A 315 -14.32 15.74 16.79
CA PHE A 315 -14.69 15.28 15.44
C PHE A 315 -15.37 13.89 15.47
N LEU A 316 -14.83 12.92 16.21
CA LEU A 316 -15.38 11.56 16.29
C LEU A 316 -16.69 11.45 17.08
N THR A 317 -17.12 12.52 17.75
CA THR A 317 -18.34 12.56 18.58
C THR A 317 -19.38 13.56 18.12
N ALA A 318 -19.03 14.48 17.22
CA ALA A 318 -19.94 15.48 16.66
C ALA A 318 -21.04 14.83 15.79
N PRO A 319 -22.29 15.33 15.78
CA PRO A 319 -23.44 14.66 15.15
C PRO A 319 -23.24 14.25 13.67
N GLU A 320 -22.51 15.05 12.89
CA GLU A 320 -22.31 14.83 11.46
C GLU A 320 -21.18 13.83 11.14
N THR A 321 -20.23 13.69 12.08
CA THR A 321 -18.98 12.94 11.90
C THR A 321 -18.78 11.86 12.97
N ALA A 322 -19.79 11.65 13.82
CA ALA A 322 -19.74 10.70 14.91
C ALA A 322 -19.53 9.29 14.38
N LEU A 323 -18.61 8.56 15.02
CA LEU A 323 -18.46 7.15 14.72
C LEU A 323 -19.77 6.40 15.05
N PRO A 324 -20.17 5.43 14.22
CA PRO A 324 -21.26 4.52 14.56
C PRO A 324 -20.99 3.87 15.92
N LEU A 325 -22.04 3.71 16.74
CA LEU A 325 -21.90 3.32 18.15
C LEU A 325 -21.03 2.07 18.35
N MET A 326 -21.23 1.05 17.52
CA MET A 326 -20.46 -0.20 17.60
C MET A 326 -19.00 -0.03 17.14
N THR A 327 -18.74 0.84 16.15
CA THR A 327 -17.39 1.20 15.70
C THR A 327 -16.64 1.98 16.77
N ALA A 328 -17.30 2.93 17.45
CA ALA A 328 -16.72 3.64 18.59
C ALA A 328 -16.38 2.67 19.74
N GLY A 329 -17.24 1.69 20.00
CA GLY A 329 -16.96 0.60 20.95
C GLY A 329 -15.76 -0.27 20.54
N ALA A 330 -15.64 -0.61 19.26
CA ALA A 330 -14.51 -1.36 18.72
C ALA A 330 -13.19 -0.58 18.87
N LEU A 331 -13.21 0.74 18.65
CA LEU A 331 -12.05 1.61 18.90
C LEU A 331 -11.65 1.58 20.38
N LEU A 332 -12.60 1.68 21.32
CA LEU A 332 -12.30 1.58 22.74
C LEU A 332 -11.69 0.21 23.10
N ARG A 333 -12.21 -0.88 22.53
CA ARG A 333 -11.63 -2.23 22.71
C ARG A 333 -10.20 -2.31 22.20
N ARG A 334 -9.95 -1.88 20.96
CA ARG A 334 -8.60 -1.85 20.37
C ARG A 334 -7.65 -0.98 21.18
N CYS A 335 -8.13 0.13 21.73
CA CYS A 335 -7.35 0.99 22.60
C CYS A 335 -7.01 0.37 23.97
N ARG A 336 -7.83 -0.57 24.45
CA ARG A 336 -7.64 -1.28 25.72
C ARG A 336 -6.76 -2.52 25.58
N GLU A 337 -6.82 -3.18 24.44
CA GLU A 337 -6.12 -4.42 24.14
C GLU A 337 -4.61 -4.30 24.39
N GLY A 338 -4.05 -5.23 25.16
CA GLY A 338 -2.61 -5.25 25.48
C GLY A 338 -2.07 -4.11 26.35
N ARG A 339 -2.86 -3.09 26.72
CA ARG A 339 -2.39 -1.90 27.46
C ARG A 339 -2.67 -1.96 28.96
N ALA A 340 -1.82 -1.35 29.78
CA ALA A 340 -2.13 -1.13 31.19
C ALA A 340 -3.19 -0.02 31.36
N PRO A 341 -4.03 -0.02 32.43
CA PRO A 341 -5.04 1.02 32.65
C PRO A 341 -4.49 2.46 32.64
N ALA A 342 -3.27 2.66 33.14
CA ALA A 342 -2.62 3.98 33.11
C ALA A 342 -2.30 4.45 31.68
N ALA A 343 -1.84 3.54 30.81
CA ALA A 343 -1.58 3.85 29.41
C ALA A 343 -2.87 4.18 28.66
N VAL A 344 -3.98 3.48 28.97
CA VAL A 344 -5.30 3.81 28.39
C VAL A 344 -5.77 5.21 28.82
N ARG A 345 -5.58 5.58 30.09
CA ARG A 345 -5.92 6.93 30.57
C ARG A 345 -5.11 8.02 29.87
N ALA A 346 -3.84 7.76 29.55
CA ALA A 346 -2.98 8.70 28.82
C ALA A 346 -3.52 9.04 27.42
N LEU A 347 -4.29 8.13 26.80
CA LEU A 347 -4.96 8.37 25.51
C LEU A 347 -6.10 9.39 25.59
N GLY A 348 -6.53 9.81 26.79
CA GLY A 348 -7.54 10.84 26.99
C GLY A 348 -8.94 10.49 26.45
N LEU A 349 -9.28 9.21 26.37
CA LEU A 349 -10.52 8.70 25.74
C LEU A 349 -11.80 8.91 26.56
N GLN A 350 -11.72 9.58 27.71
CA GLN A 350 -12.85 9.72 28.63
C GLN A 350 -14.11 10.35 28.00
N PRO A 351 -14.04 11.41 27.16
CA PRO A 351 -15.23 11.98 26.53
C PRO A 351 -15.91 11.00 25.57
N LEU A 352 -15.13 10.29 24.75
CA LEU A 352 -15.64 9.24 23.85
C LEU A 352 -16.28 8.10 24.64
N TYR A 353 -15.59 7.61 25.68
CA TYR A 353 -16.09 6.57 26.57
C TYR A 353 -17.44 6.94 27.18
N ARG A 354 -17.57 8.13 27.78
CA ARG A 354 -18.83 8.60 28.37
C ARG A 354 -19.95 8.65 27.34
N ARG A 355 -19.67 9.20 26.16
CA ARG A 355 -20.65 9.29 25.07
C ARG A 355 -21.13 7.90 24.63
N VAL A 356 -20.21 6.95 24.46
CA VAL A 356 -20.54 5.57 24.06
C VAL A 356 -21.38 4.87 25.13
N VAL A 357 -20.99 4.98 26.41
CA VAL A 357 -21.74 4.41 27.53
C VAL A 357 -23.15 5.00 27.60
N GLU A 358 -23.30 6.33 27.56
CA GLU A 358 -24.63 6.97 27.58
C GLU A 358 -25.53 6.51 26.41
N LEU A 359 -24.96 6.36 25.22
CA LEU A 359 -25.71 5.89 24.05
C LEU A 359 -26.10 4.42 24.17
N LEU A 360 -25.21 3.57 24.72
CA LEU A 360 -25.51 2.16 24.98
C LEU A 360 -26.56 1.99 26.08
N GLU A 361 -26.46 2.74 27.17
CA GLU A 361 -27.47 2.75 28.24
C GLU A 361 -28.84 3.11 27.69
N ARG A 362 -28.93 4.17 26.87
CA ARG A 362 -30.18 4.57 26.20
C ARG A 362 -30.71 3.47 25.26
N ALA A 363 -29.84 2.87 24.46
CA ALA A 363 -30.22 1.81 23.51
C ALA A 363 -30.69 0.54 24.24
N VAL A 364 -30.01 0.13 25.31
CA VAL A 364 -30.35 -1.04 26.11
C VAL A 364 -31.60 -0.82 26.95
N ALA A 365 -31.85 0.40 27.44
CA ALA A 365 -33.06 0.78 28.17
C ALA A 365 -34.29 0.91 27.26
N ALA A 366 -34.12 1.24 25.98
CA ALA A 366 -35.22 1.29 25.02
C ALA A 366 -35.96 -0.06 24.96
N ARG A 367 -37.29 -0.04 24.78
CA ARG A 367 -38.08 -1.28 24.71
C ARG A 367 -37.62 -2.13 23.51
N PRO A 368 -37.58 -3.47 23.63
CA PRO A 368 -37.37 -4.34 22.49
C PRO A 368 -38.38 -4.04 21.38
N ARG A 369 -37.96 -4.24 20.13
CA ARG A 369 -38.82 -4.10 18.95
C ARG A 369 -40.08 -4.96 19.11
N SER A 370 -41.24 -4.39 18.81
CA SER A 370 -42.51 -5.12 18.77
C SER A 370 -42.52 -6.11 17.59
N PRO A 371 -43.11 -7.31 17.72
CA PRO A 371 -43.33 -8.22 16.58
C PRO A 371 -44.14 -7.60 15.43
N GLU A 372 -44.88 -6.53 15.71
CA GLU A 372 -45.67 -5.78 14.73
C GLU A 372 -44.91 -4.61 14.10
N ASP A 373 -43.68 -4.32 14.54
CA ASP A 373 -42.87 -3.20 14.03
C ASP A 373 -41.88 -3.64 12.96
N TRP A 374 -42.34 -3.58 11.70
CA TRP A 374 -41.55 -3.86 10.51
C TRP A 374 -40.80 -2.63 9.98
N SER A 375 -40.67 -1.55 10.75
CA SER A 375 -39.92 -0.38 10.28
C SER A 375 -38.43 -0.69 10.14
N ILE A 376 -37.82 -0.22 9.06
CA ILE A 376 -36.39 -0.33 8.76
C ILE A 376 -35.88 1.10 8.61
N GLU A 377 -34.80 1.44 9.30
CA GLU A 377 -34.16 2.74 9.12
C GLU A 377 -33.62 2.82 7.68
N PRO A 378 -34.07 3.77 6.85
CA PRO A 378 -33.64 3.85 5.46
C PRO A 378 -32.18 4.30 5.36
N PRO A 379 -31.44 3.82 4.35
CA PRO A 379 -30.06 4.21 4.16
C PRO A 379 -29.95 5.70 3.78
N SER A 380 -28.91 6.36 4.29
CA SER A 380 -28.54 7.72 3.90
C SER A 380 -27.76 7.70 2.58
N GLY A 381 -27.95 8.72 1.73
CA GLY A 381 -27.14 8.90 0.51
C GLY A 381 -27.94 9.41 -0.69
N CYS A 382 -28.80 8.58 -1.28
CA CYS A 382 -29.57 8.97 -2.46
C CYS A 382 -30.89 9.65 -2.08
N THR A 383 -31.09 10.89 -2.54
CA THR A 383 -32.30 11.70 -2.28
C THR A 383 -33.27 11.73 -3.46
N CYS A 384 -33.05 10.87 -4.47
CA CYS A 384 -33.92 10.83 -5.65
C CYS A 384 -35.36 10.42 -5.29
N PRO A 385 -36.36 10.75 -6.13
CA PRO A 385 -37.76 10.44 -5.84
C PRO A 385 -38.02 8.96 -5.54
N LEU A 386 -37.30 8.05 -6.22
CA LEU A 386 -37.43 6.61 -5.98
C LEU A 386 -36.91 6.21 -4.58
N CYS A 387 -35.76 6.74 -4.17
CA CYS A 387 -35.22 6.44 -2.84
C CYS A 387 -36.07 7.05 -1.73
N ARG A 388 -36.80 8.14 -1.99
CA ARG A 388 -37.79 8.69 -1.07
C ARG A 388 -38.97 7.72 -0.88
N GLU A 389 -39.54 7.21 -1.97
CA GLU A 389 -40.63 6.23 -1.92
C GLU A 389 -40.20 4.92 -1.26
N LEU A 390 -38.98 4.44 -1.55
CA LEU A 390 -38.38 3.31 -0.83
C LEU A 390 -38.25 3.62 0.67
N SER A 391 -37.80 4.82 1.05
CA SER A 391 -37.65 5.21 2.45
C SER A 391 -38.98 5.27 3.19
N GLU A 392 -40.04 5.74 2.55
CA GLU A 392 -41.40 5.73 3.09
C GLU A 392 -41.88 4.30 3.34
N PHE A 393 -41.69 3.39 2.37
CA PHE A 393 -41.98 1.97 2.55
C PHE A 393 -41.18 1.35 3.69
N LEU A 394 -39.88 1.65 3.80
CA LEU A 394 -39.02 1.11 4.85
C LEU A 394 -39.47 1.60 6.24
N ARG A 395 -39.84 2.87 6.40
CA ARG A 395 -40.28 3.45 7.68
C ARG A 395 -41.66 2.99 8.14
N ASP A 396 -42.53 2.55 7.24
CA ASP A 396 -43.86 2.08 7.59
C ASP A 396 -43.79 0.79 8.45
N ARG A 397 -44.39 0.84 9.65
CA ARG A 397 -44.36 -0.27 10.61
C ARG A 397 -45.21 -1.46 10.20
N SER A 398 -46.27 -1.22 9.44
CA SER A 398 -47.30 -2.20 9.11
C SER A 398 -47.19 -2.71 7.67
N ARG A 399 -46.62 -1.90 6.78
CA ARG A 399 -46.48 -2.26 5.36
C ARG A 399 -45.29 -3.19 5.15
N ILE A 400 -45.60 -4.48 5.02
CA ILE A 400 -44.61 -5.54 4.78
C ILE A 400 -44.28 -5.66 3.28
N GLN A 401 -45.24 -5.38 2.41
CA GLN A 401 -45.11 -5.56 0.96
C GLN A 401 -45.39 -4.27 0.16
N LEU A 402 -44.60 -4.04 -0.88
CA LEU A 402 -44.80 -2.98 -1.87
C LEU A 402 -44.72 -3.57 -3.28
N ALA A 403 -45.78 -3.41 -4.06
CA ALA A 403 -45.79 -3.70 -5.49
C ALA A 403 -45.64 -2.40 -6.27
N TRP A 404 -44.54 -2.26 -7.01
CA TRP A 404 -44.12 -1.00 -7.60
C TRP A 404 -43.83 -1.12 -9.12
N PRO A 405 -44.75 -0.70 -9.99
CA PRO A 405 -44.57 -0.72 -11.45
C PRO A 405 -43.48 0.28 -11.87
N LEU A 406 -42.36 -0.22 -12.39
CA LEU A 406 -41.18 0.59 -12.70
C LEU A 406 -40.55 0.16 -14.01
N ALA A 407 -39.94 1.06 -14.77
CA ALA A 407 -39.12 0.71 -15.93
C ALA A 407 -37.80 0.02 -15.51
N LYS A 408 -37.13 -0.69 -16.44
CA LYS A 408 -35.92 -1.50 -16.16
C LYS A 408 -34.83 -0.74 -15.41
N ALA A 409 -34.47 0.47 -15.87
CA ALA A 409 -33.41 1.27 -15.24
C ALA A 409 -33.75 1.67 -13.79
N ARG A 410 -35.01 2.06 -13.55
CA ARG A 410 -35.50 2.43 -12.21
C ARG A 410 -35.48 1.24 -11.25
N ARG A 411 -35.88 0.04 -11.72
CA ARG A 411 -35.78 -1.19 -10.93
C ARG A 411 -34.33 -1.51 -10.59
N SER A 412 -33.43 -1.45 -11.57
CA SER A 412 -32.00 -1.73 -11.38
C SER A 412 -31.37 -0.84 -10.30
N HIS A 413 -31.77 0.44 -10.25
CA HIS A 413 -31.33 1.35 -9.19
C HIS A 413 -31.78 0.88 -7.80
N ILE A 414 -33.05 0.51 -7.63
CA ILE A 414 -33.58 0.04 -6.34
C ILE A 414 -32.96 -1.29 -5.91
N HIS A 415 -32.75 -2.24 -6.83
CA HIS A 415 -31.98 -3.45 -6.56
C HIS A 415 -30.60 -3.09 -5.99
N GLY A 416 -29.86 -2.22 -6.68
CA GLY A 416 -28.54 -1.77 -6.22
C GLY A 416 -28.56 -1.10 -4.84
N VAL A 417 -29.57 -0.27 -4.54
CA VAL A 417 -29.70 0.36 -3.21
C VAL A 417 -29.95 -0.67 -2.10
N ILE A 418 -30.82 -1.65 -2.34
CA ILE A 418 -31.13 -2.71 -1.37
C ILE A 418 -29.90 -3.59 -1.13
N ASP A 419 -29.23 -4.02 -2.19
CA ASP A 419 -28.05 -4.90 -2.12
C ASP A 419 -26.85 -4.19 -1.47
N LEU A 420 -26.56 -2.96 -1.88
CA LEU A 420 -25.44 -2.16 -1.34
C LEU A 420 -25.57 -1.94 0.17
N ASN A 421 -26.79 -1.69 0.65
CA ASN A 421 -27.07 -1.45 2.08
C ASN A 421 -27.47 -2.74 2.81
N ARG A 422 -27.43 -3.90 2.14
CA ARG A 422 -27.78 -5.22 2.68
C ARG A 422 -29.10 -5.24 3.43
N LEU A 423 -30.11 -4.49 2.96
CA LEU A 423 -31.38 -4.33 3.67
C LEU A 423 -32.11 -5.69 3.76
N PRO A 424 -32.81 -6.00 4.87
CA PRO A 424 -33.55 -7.25 5.02
C PRO A 424 -34.88 -7.19 4.24
N VAL A 425 -34.79 -7.00 2.92
CA VAL A 425 -35.92 -6.86 2.00
C VAL A 425 -35.68 -7.78 0.80
N ALA A 426 -36.57 -8.76 0.61
CA ALA A 426 -36.61 -9.53 -0.61
C ALA A 426 -37.17 -8.65 -1.73
N HIS A 427 -36.59 -8.76 -2.92
CA HIS A 427 -36.88 -7.83 -4.00
C HIS A 427 -36.86 -8.56 -5.34
N THR A 428 -38.04 -8.76 -5.92
CA THR A 428 -38.26 -9.63 -7.09
C THR A 428 -39.03 -8.89 -8.17
N THR A 429 -38.60 -9.00 -9.44
CA THR A 429 -39.33 -8.41 -10.57
C THR A 429 -40.34 -9.41 -11.14
N LEU A 430 -41.63 -9.08 -11.09
CA LEU A 430 -42.71 -9.81 -11.75
C LEU A 430 -42.83 -9.39 -13.22
N ARG A 431 -42.57 -10.34 -14.13
CA ARG A 431 -42.59 -10.11 -15.58
C ARG A 431 -43.99 -10.33 -16.18
N ARG A 432 -44.99 -9.62 -15.68
CA ARG A 432 -46.37 -9.61 -16.20
C ARG A 432 -46.82 -8.17 -16.44
N GLY A 433 -47.29 -7.86 -17.66
CA GLY A 433 -47.66 -6.50 -18.08
C GLY A 433 -46.47 -5.61 -18.46
N SER A 434 -46.72 -4.37 -18.89
CA SER A 434 -45.69 -3.34 -19.11
C SER A 434 -46.15 -2.02 -18.49
N PRO A 435 -45.36 -1.37 -17.61
CA PRO A 435 -44.04 -1.79 -17.12
C PRO A 435 -44.09 -2.99 -16.14
N TYR A 436 -43.01 -3.79 -16.07
CA TYR A 436 -42.89 -4.86 -15.06
C TYR A 436 -42.87 -4.31 -13.63
N THR A 437 -43.46 -5.06 -12.71
CA THR A 437 -43.61 -4.68 -11.29
C THR A 437 -42.45 -5.21 -10.46
N LEU A 438 -41.80 -4.33 -9.70
CA LEU A 438 -40.87 -4.71 -8.64
C LEU A 438 -41.67 -4.96 -7.36
N VAL A 439 -41.58 -6.16 -6.81
CA VAL A 439 -42.20 -6.52 -5.53
C VAL A 439 -41.12 -6.53 -4.46
N LEU A 440 -41.30 -5.68 -3.45
CA LEU A 440 -40.47 -5.63 -2.26
C LEU A 440 -41.22 -6.24 -1.09
N THR A 441 -40.57 -7.11 -0.33
CA THR A 441 -41.13 -7.77 0.85
C THR A 441 -40.12 -7.73 1.99
N LYS A 442 -40.45 -7.05 3.09
CA LYS A 442 -39.62 -7.05 4.31
C LYS A 442 -39.51 -8.46 4.87
N GLN A 443 -38.34 -8.81 5.40
CA GLN A 443 -38.03 -10.17 5.84
C GLN A 443 -37.93 -10.27 7.36
N GLU A 444 -38.26 -11.44 7.91
CA GLU A 444 -38.15 -11.73 9.34
C GLU A 444 -36.72 -11.60 9.88
N ALA A 445 -35.71 -11.74 9.01
CA ALA A 445 -34.30 -11.47 9.32
C ALA A 445 -34.07 -10.08 9.94
N LEU A 446 -35.00 -9.14 9.78
CA LEU A 446 -35.02 -7.86 10.51
C LEU A 446 -35.01 -8.05 12.03
N PHE A 447 -35.87 -8.93 12.56
CA PHE A 447 -36.01 -9.16 14.00
C PHE A 447 -34.78 -9.86 14.58
N GLU A 448 -34.24 -10.84 13.85
CA GLU A 448 -33.00 -11.52 14.23
C GLU A 448 -31.82 -10.54 14.30
N ARG A 449 -31.69 -9.64 13.32
CA ARG A 449 -30.66 -8.59 13.30
C ARG A 449 -30.82 -7.60 14.45
N ASP A 450 -32.05 -7.18 14.76
CA ASP A 450 -32.34 -6.27 15.88
C ASP A 450 -31.99 -6.91 17.23
N ALA A 451 -32.40 -8.17 17.43
CA ALA A 451 -32.06 -8.95 18.63
C ALA A 451 -30.55 -9.16 18.77
N ALA A 452 -29.85 -9.50 17.68
CA ALA A 452 -28.40 -9.67 17.66
C ALA A 452 -27.67 -8.36 17.98
N LEU A 453 -28.07 -7.24 17.38
CA LEU A 453 -27.50 -5.91 17.67
C LEU A 453 -27.70 -5.55 19.14
N ARG A 454 -28.91 -5.76 19.69
CA ARG A 454 -29.19 -5.50 21.09
C ARG A 454 -28.34 -6.37 22.03
N ALA A 455 -28.13 -7.64 21.69
CA ALA A 455 -27.23 -8.52 22.44
C ALA A 455 -25.78 -8.03 22.40
N GLN A 456 -25.29 -7.60 21.24
CA GLN A 456 -23.96 -7.00 21.09
C GLN A 456 -23.81 -5.71 21.91
N GLN A 457 -24.81 -4.84 21.89
CA GLN A 457 -24.84 -3.60 22.69
C GLN A 457 -24.78 -3.90 24.19
N LYS A 458 -25.56 -4.87 24.68
CA LYS A 458 -25.51 -5.30 26.08
C LYS A 458 -24.13 -5.85 26.46
N ALA A 459 -23.55 -6.71 25.62
CA ALA A 459 -22.23 -7.28 25.86
C ALA A 459 -21.13 -6.20 25.86
N LEU A 460 -21.22 -5.21 24.95
CA LEU A 460 -20.30 -4.08 24.92
C LEU A 460 -20.45 -3.19 26.16
N LEU A 461 -21.68 -2.91 26.59
CA LEU A 461 -21.94 -2.11 27.80
C LEU A 461 -21.35 -2.79 29.04
N GLY A 462 -21.64 -4.07 29.25
CA GLY A 462 -21.09 -4.82 30.39
C GLY A 462 -19.56 -4.83 30.41
N TRP A 463 -18.93 -5.03 29.24
CA TRP A 463 -17.48 -4.92 29.11
C TRP A 463 -16.95 -3.52 29.44
N LEU A 464 -17.62 -2.45 28.99
CA LEU A 464 -17.22 -1.07 29.29
C LEU A 464 -17.34 -0.75 30.78
N GLU A 465 -18.36 -1.27 31.46
CA GLU A 465 -18.54 -1.13 32.91
C GLU A 465 -17.39 -1.79 33.69
N GLU A 466 -16.97 -2.99 33.29
CA GLU A 466 -15.80 -3.67 33.86
C GLU A 466 -14.51 -2.86 33.63
N GLN A 467 -14.38 -2.22 32.47
CA GLN A 467 -13.21 -1.40 32.11
C GLN A 467 -13.29 0.06 32.60
N ARG A 468 -14.28 0.43 33.41
CA ARG A 468 -14.51 1.83 33.83
C ARG A 468 -13.26 2.50 34.41
N SER A 469 -12.46 1.79 35.20
CA SER A 469 -11.24 2.31 35.84
C SER A 469 -10.09 2.62 34.85
N ALA A 470 -10.13 2.02 33.65
CA ALA A 470 -9.16 2.26 32.59
C ALA A 470 -9.50 3.50 31.74
N PHE A 471 -10.79 3.84 31.61
CA PHE A 471 -11.25 4.95 30.76
C PHE A 471 -11.71 6.19 31.52
N SER A 472 -12.05 6.05 32.80
CA SER A 472 -12.44 7.15 33.66
C SER A 472 -11.62 7.11 34.93
N GLU A 473 -11.17 8.29 35.38
CA GLU A 473 -10.67 8.42 36.74
C GLU A 473 -11.79 8.11 37.72
N ILE A 474 -11.53 7.18 38.64
CA ILE A 474 -12.36 7.01 39.82
C ILE A 474 -12.02 8.22 40.71
N ARG A 475 -12.86 9.25 40.72
CA ARG A 475 -12.80 10.21 41.84
C ARG A 475 -13.06 9.40 43.11
N PRO A 476 -12.16 9.40 44.11
CA PRO A 476 -12.52 8.83 45.40
C PRO A 476 -13.76 9.59 45.89
N SER A 477 -14.80 8.83 46.23
CA SER A 477 -16.00 9.35 46.87
C SER A 477 -15.55 10.09 48.14
N ILE A 478 -15.57 11.42 48.11
CA ILE A 478 -15.46 12.22 49.33
C ILE A 478 -16.74 11.91 50.10
N ALA A 479 -16.62 11.09 51.14
CA ALA A 479 -17.71 10.83 52.07
C ALA A 479 -18.14 12.18 52.69
N PRO A 480 -19.45 12.47 52.81
CA PRO A 480 -19.90 13.66 53.49
C PRO A 480 -19.50 13.57 54.97
N SER A 481 -18.82 14.61 55.44
CA SER A 481 -18.38 14.82 56.82
C SER A 481 -19.54 14.93 57.80
#